data_AF-A0A0W8CJL0-F1
#
_entry.id   AF-A0A0W8CJL0-F1
#
_cell.length_a   1.000
_cell.length_b   1.000
_cell.length_c   1.000
_cell.angle_alpha   90.00
_cell.angle_beta   90.00
_cell.angle_gamma   90.00
#
_symmetry.space_group_name_H-M   'P 1'
#
loop_
_entity.id
_entity.type
_entity.pdbx_description
1 polymer ?
#
loop_
_entity_poly.entity_id
_entity_poly.type
_entity_poly.pdbx_seq_one_letter_code
_entity_poly.pdbx_strand_id
1 'polypeptide(L)'
;MRWQFNYRGEPNLDSDLLSIPSPVSFVRTFSDDGVSEWVNVVIPGYGHCQVQRENLEFYEPSSVNSGPRLSTLNLEIIEPRSMDGLPLLLAAIGASLKVLTLKVRVLELDVNSILRSCPNLVELSLSTDMMDIQLVLDQSHEIQQSLSEFSLDLNDITSLSRSLSDGSNSLSKCVRRLRVRPANCWLVRPANLSTCEADVNTCLDMLAKNQSLSYFEVIVPGELKRYMGSFRQFHLQPTLHTLNLPLESKLALISAVYAPMITAQAVNIAARERSSLHELSQDMLCKIFACAIWPISRQVFFQSQHVFFG
;
A
#
# COMPACT_ATOMS: atom_id res chain seq x y z
N MET A 1 -14.69 -8.01 36.05
CA MET A 1 -14.95 -6.99 35.02
C MET A 1 -16.29 -7.25 34.35
N ARG A 2 -17.00 -6.19 33.94
CA ARG A 2 -18.21 -6.27 33.11
C ARG A 2 -17.78 -6.26 31.66
N TRP A 3 -18.26 -7.22 30.88
CA TRP A 3 -17.84 -7.43 29.48
C TRP A 3 -19.04 -7.54 28.52
N GLN A 4 -20.25 -7.72 29.05
CA GLN A 4 -21.47 -7.72 28.26
C GLN A 4 -22.10 -6.33 28.26
N PHE A 5 -22.33 -5.81 27.06
CA PHE A 5 -22.95 -4.51 26.84
C PHE A 5 -24.17 -4.67 25.94
N ASN A 6 -25.19 -3.85 26.19
CA ASN A 6 -26.35 -3.78 25.31
C ASN A 6 -25.99 -3.02 24.01
N TYR A 7 -26.93 -2.95 23.07
CA TYR A 7 -26.74 -2.25 21.79
C TYR A 7 -26.53 -0.73 21.92
N ARG A 8 -26.76 -0.15 23.10
CA ARG A 8 -26.49 1.26 23.44
C ARG A 8 -25.10 1.48 24.07
N GLY A 9 -24.34 0.41 24.27
CA GLY A 9 -23.03 0.46 24.93
C GLY A 9 -23.11 0.56 26.45
N GLU A 10 -24.27 0.27 27.05
CA GLU A 10 -24.45 0.26 28.51
C GLU A 10 -24.18 -1.15 29.04
N PRO A 11 -23.51 -1.29 30.21
CA PRO A 11 -23.18 -2.58 30.78
C PRO A 11 -24.43 -3.34 31.22
N ASN A 12 -24.49 -4.64 30.94
CA ASN A 12 -25.52 -5.50 31.51
C ASN A 12 -25.18 -5.82 32.99
N LEU A 13 -25.92 -5.20 33.92
CA LEU A 13 -25.69 -5.34 35.35
C LEU A 13 -26.05 -6.72 35.91
N ASP A 14 -26.88 -7.48 35.18
CA ASP A 14 -27.30 -8.83 35.57
C ASP A 14 -26.33 -9.92 35.07
N SER A 15 -25.27 -9.52 34.35
CA SER A 15 -24.26 -10.45 33.83
C SER A 15 -23.18 -10.78 34.85
N ASP A 16 -22.71 -12.04 34.85
CA ASP A 16 -21.63 -12.48 35.72
C ASP A 16 -20.34 -11.68 35.44
N LEU A 17 -19.70 -11.25 36.53
CA LEU A 17 -18.40 -10.59 36.46
C LEU A 17 -17.33 -11.57 36.02
N LEU A 18 -16.59 -11.22 34.97
CA LEU A 18 -15.43 -12.01 34.56
C LEU A 18 -14.22 -11.68 35.45
N SER A 19 -13.64 -12.70 36.08
CA SER A 19 -12.36 -12.58 36.77
C SER A 19 -11.23 -12.99 35.84
N ILE A 20 -10.16 -12.19 35.76
CA ILE A 20 -8.96 -12.51 34.99
C ILE A 20 -7.90 -12.99 35.98
N PRO A 21 -7.35 -14.21 35.81
CA PRO A 21 -6.46 -14.82 36.80
C PRO A 21 -5.05 -14.20 36.84
N SER A 22 -4.69 -13.37 35.86
CA SER A 22 -3.38 -12.75 35.74
C SER A 22 -3.50 -11.27 35.37
N PRO A 23 -2.58 -10.41 35.84
CA PRO A 23 -2.54 -9.00 35.42
C PRO A 23 -2.47 -8.89 33.89
N VAL A 24 -3.27 -8.00 33.32
CA VAL A 24 -3.27 -7.71 31.88
C VAL A 24 -2.58 -6.38 31.65
N SER A 25 -1.52 -6.40 30.84
CA SER A 25 -0.81 -5.19 30.43
C SER A 25 -1.53 -4.48 29.27
N PHE A 26 -1.23 -3.19 29.08
CA PHE A 26 -1.74 -2.36 27.98
C PHE A 26 -3.25 -2.12 27.97
N VAL A 27 -3.89 -2.19 29.13
CA VAL A 27 -5.28 -1.76 29.33
C VAL A 27 -5.37 -0.25 29.10
N ARG A 28 -6.25 0.19 28.19
CA ARG A 28 -6.51 1.62 27.97
C ARG A 28 -7.82 2.03 28.60
N THR A 29 -7.80 3.05 29.45
CA THR A 29 -9.01 3.73 29.92
C THR A 29 -9.54 4.68 28.84
N PHE A 30 -10.85 4.89 28.81
CA PHE A 30 -11.48 5.91 27.99
C PHE A 30 -12.73 6.44 28.68
N SER A 31 -13.09 7.70 28.44
CA SER A 31 -14.22 8.36 29.13
C SER A 31 -14.13 8.23 30.66
N ASP A 32 -12.91 8.21 31.20
CA ASP A 32 -12.64 8.17 32.63
C ASP A 32 -12.73 9.59 33.21
N ASP A 33 -13.58 9.78 34.21
CA ASP A 33 -13.76 11.05 34.94
C ASP A 33 -12.79 11.21 36.12
N GLY A 34 -11.94 10.20 36.37
CA GLY A 34 -10.97 10.17 37.46
C GLY A 34 -11.56 9.86 38.84
N VAL A 35 -12.88 9.71 38.97
CA VAL A 35 -13.57 9.55 40.27
C VAL A 35 -14.54 8.38 40.33
N SER A 36 -15.10 7.95 39.19
CA SER A 36 -16.04 6.84 39.11
C SER A 36 -15.42 5.53 39.57
N GLU A 37 -16.19 4.71 40.31
CA GLU A 37 -15.78 3.38 40.77
C GLU A 37 -15.54 2.44 39.59
N TRP A 38 -16.40 2.48 38.58
CA TRP A 38 -16.29 1.66 37.38
C TRP A 38 -15.71 2.48 36.23
N VAL A 39 -14.61 2.00 35.65
CA VAL A 39 -13.88 2.68 34.59
C VAL A 39 -14.07 1.92 33.29
N ASN A 40 -14.43 2.62 32.22
CA ASN A 40 -14.48 2.04 30.89
C ASN A 40 -13.05 1.82 30.39
N VAL A 41 -12.78 0.59 29.96
CA VAL A 41 -11.47 0.16 29.49
C VAL A 41 -11.56 -0.64 28.20
N VAL A 42 -10.50 -0.60 27.40
CA VAL A 42 -10.25 -1.54 26.32
C VAL A 42 -9.14 -2.48 26.79
N ILE A 43 -9.46 -3.77 26.86
CA ILE A 43 -8.53 -4.83 27.27
C ILE A 43 -8.15 -5.63 26.02
N PRO A 44 -6.85 -5.79 25.71
CA PRO A 44 -6.41 -6.64 24.60
C PRO A 44 -7.00 -8.06 24.72
N GLY A 45 -7.61 -8.55 23.64
CA GLY A 45 -8.26 -9.87 23.59
C GLY A 45 -9.70 -9.92 24.11
N TYR A 46 -10.15 -8.91 24.88
CA TYR A 46 -11.51 -8.86 25.45
C TYR A 46 -12.36 -7.69 24.91
N GLY A 47 -11.73 -6.63 24.40
CA GLY A 47 -12.43 -5.47 23.84
C GLY A 47 -12.90 -4.48 24.92
N HIS A 48 -14.05 -3.85 24.72
CA HIS A 48 -14.64 -2.89 25.67
C HIS A 48 -15.13 -3.63 26.91
N CYS A 49 -14.68 -3.20 28.08
CA CYS A 49 -15.06 -3.70 29.39
C CYS A 49 -15.24 -2.54 30.38
N GLN A 50 -15.88 -2.82 31.53
CA GLN A 50 -15.76 -2.00 32.73
C GLN A 50 -15.03 -2.76 33.83
N VAL A 51 -14.04 -2.11 34.43
CA VAL A 51 -13.25 -2.64 35.54
C VAL A 51 -13.37 -1.69 36.71
N GLN A 52 -13.43 -2.23 37.94
CA GLN A 52 -13.38 -1.38 39.13
C GLN A 52 -12.02 -0.68 39.22
N ARG A 53 -12.02 0.61 39.54
CA ARG A 53 -10.83 1.46 39.60
C ARG A 53 -9.75 0.90 40.51
N GLU A 54 -10.13 0.28 41.63
CA GLU A 54 -9.20 -0.36 42.57
C GLU A 54 -8.38 -1.50 41.96
N ASN A 55 -8.86 -2.10 40.85
CA ASN A 55 -8.19 -3.15 40.11
C ASN A 55 -7.38 -2.60 38.91
N LEU A 56 -7.24 -1.27 38.79
CA LEU A 56 -6.45 -0.61 37.75
C LEU A 56 -5.22 0.06 38.36
N GLU A 57 -4.06 -0.24 37.79
CA GLU A 57 -2.82 0.48 38.06
C GLU A 57 -2.63 1.56 37.00
N PHE A 58 -2.70 2.82 37.42
CA PHE A 58 -2.50 3.97 36.54
C PHE A 58 -1.01 4.31 36.48
N TYR A 59 -0.42 4.16 35.30
CA TYR A 59 0.95 4.58 35.02
C TYR A 59 0.92 5.96 34.36
N GLU A 60 1.75 6.88 34.84
CA GLU A 60 2.05 8.08 34.06
C GLU A 60 2.71 7.64 32.74
N PRO A 61 2.32 8.22 31.59
CA PRO A 61 2.93 7.90 30.32
C PRO A 61 4.39 8.37 30.35
N SER A 62 5.30 7.48 30.75
CA SER A 62 6.72 7.71 30.56
C SER A 62 6.97 7.73 29.07
N SER A 63 7.56 8.82 28.57
CA SER A 63 7.95 8.99 27.15
C SER A 63 8.87 7.86 26.64
N VAL A 64 9.40 7.05 27.56
CA VAL A 64 10.38 5.98 27.36
C VAL A 64 9.73 4.63 26.99
N ASN A 65 8.45 4.41 27.31
CA ASN A 65 7.77 3.12 27.06
C ASN A 65 6.89 3.16 25.81
N SER A 66 7.40 3.75 24.72
CA SER A 66 6.82 3.55 23.40
C SER A 66 7.13 2.12 22.97
N GLY A 67 6.25 1.18 23.31
CA GLY A 67 6.26 -0.16 22.71
C GLY A 67 6.32 -0.08 21.17
N PRO A 68 6.57 -1.20 20.47
CA PRO A 68 6.74 -1.20 19.02
C PRO A 68 5.56 -0.47 18.37
N ARG A 69 5.86 0.66 17.73
CA ARG A 69 4.86 1.48 17.06
C ARG A 69 4.35 0.72 15.85
N LEU A 70 3.03 0.63 15.71
CA LEU A 70 2.39 -0.04 14.60
C LEU A 70 2.82 0.62 13.29
N SER A 71 3.61 -0.11 12.49
CA SER A 71 4.15 0.35 11.21
C SER A 71 3.40 -0.20 10.00
N THR A 72 2.67 -1.30 10.18
CA THR A 72 1.92 -1.97 9.12
C THR A 72 0.52 -2.30 9.61
N LEU A 73 -0.48 -1.93 8.82
CA LEU A 73 -1.88 -2.25 9.10
C LEU A 73 -2.56 -2.80 7.84
N ASN A 74 -3.21 -3.94 7.98
CA ASN A 74 -4.07 -4.52 6.96
C ASN A 74 -5.49 -4.63 7.51
N LEU A 75 -6.44 -3.96 6.88
CA LEU A 75 -7.85 -3.98 7.26
C LEU A 75 -8.69 -4.46 6.09
N GLU A 76 -9.57 -5.43 6.36
CA GLU A 76 -10.65 -5.83 5.47
C GLU A 76 -11.98 -5.49 6.12
N ILE A 77 -12.78 -4.69 5.41
CA ILE A 77 -14.07 -4.18 5.86
C ILE A 77 -15.12 -4.74 4.91
N ILE A 78 -15.83 -5.77 5.39
CA ILE A 78 -16.70 -6.60 4.55
C ILE A 78 -18.09 -5.98 4.38
N GLU A 79 -18.70 -5.50 5.48
CA GLU A 79 -20.06 -4.93 5.52
C GLU A 79 -20.11 -3.74 6.48
N PRO A 80 -19.49 -2.59 6.14
CA PRO A 80 -19.55 -1.43 7.01
C PRO A 80 -20.96 -0.85 7.02
N ARG A 81 -21.56 -0.71 8.21
CA ARG A 81 -22.77 0.12 8.38
C ARG A 81 -22.45 1.62 8.35
N SER A 82 -21.22 1.97 8.74
CA SER A 82 -20.65 3.33 8.69
C SER A 82 -19.13 3.23 8.59
N MET A 83 -18.51 4.22 7.95
CA MET A 83 -17.06 4.38 7.81
C MET A 83 -16.49 5.48 8.73
N ASP A 84 -17.31 6.10 9.59
CA ASP A 84 -16.94 7.27 10.40
C ASP A 84 -15.84 6.97 11.43
N GLY A 85 -15.68 5.69 11.80
CA GLY A 85 -14.63 5.24 12.70
C GLY A 85 -13.24 5.16 12.07
N LEU A 86 -13.15 5.02 10.73
CA LEU A 86 -11.86 4.89 10.05
C LEU A 86 -11.00 6.17 10.17
N PRO A 87 -11.53 7.39 9.93
CA PRO A 87 -10.78 8.62 10.19
C PRO A 87 -10.27 8.72 11.63
N LEU A 88 -11.08 8.35 12.62
CA LEU A 88 -10.69 8.39 14.04
C LEU A 88 -9.57 7.40 14.35
N LEU A 89 -9.65 6.18 13.79
CA LEU A 89 -8.60 5.19 13.90
C LEU A 89 -7.31 5.72 13.28
N LEU A 90 -7.35 6.19 12.03
CA LEU A 90 -6.18 6.69 11.33
C LEU A 90 -5.59 7.94 12.00
N ALA A 91 -6.39 8.79 12.62
CA ALA A 91 -5.89 9.91 13.43
C ALA A 91 -5.08 9.41 14.65
N ALA A 92 -5.45 8.28 15.25
CA ALA A 92 -4.79 7.74 16.43
C ALA A 92 -3.49 6.98 16.11
N ILE A 93 -3.44 6.25 14.99
CA ILE A 93 -2.30 5.36 14.65
C ILE A 93 -1.53 5.78 13.39
N GLY A 94 -2.08 6.67 12.57
CA GLY A 94 -1.59 6.96 11.23
C GLY A 94 -0.18 7.54 11.19
N ALA A 95 0.21 8.33 12.20
CA ALA A 95 1.54 8.92 12.29
C ALA A 95 2.67 7.87 12.36
N SER A 96 2.40 6.65 12.84
CA SER A 96 3.41 5.59 12.88
C SER A 96 3.37 4.63 11.68
N LEU A 97 2.30 4.65 10.89
CA LEU A 97 2.13 3.73 9.78
C LEU A 97 3.07 4.05 8.62
N LYS A 98 3.74 3.02 8.11
CA LYS A 98 4.53 3.01 6.88
C LYS A 98 3.82 2.25 5.75
N VAL A 99 3.03 1.24 6.09
CA VAL A 99 2.30 0.41 5.12
C VAL A 99 0.83 0.30 5.57
N LEU A 100 -0.08 0.62 4.67
CA LEU A 100 -1.52 0.53 4.91
C LEU A 100 -2.19 -0.21 3.76
N THR A 101 -2.90 -1.30 4.08
CA THR A 101 -3.78 -2.00 3.14
C THR A 101 -5.22 -1.87 3.62
N LEU A 102 -6.09 -1.32 2.78
CA LEU A 102 -7.53 -1.23 3.02
C LEU A 102 -8.28 -1.99 1.92
N LYS A 103 -9.04 -3.00 2.32
CA LYS A 103 -9.97 -3.70 1.44
C LYS A 103 -11.40 -3.40 1.87
N VAL A 104 -12.17 -2.76 1.02
CA VAL A 104 -13.54 -2.33 1.32
C VAL A 104 -14.40 -2.51 0.07
N ARG A 105 -15.56 -3.18 0.20
CA ARG A 105 -16.40 -3.51 -0.95
C ARG A 105 -17.08 -2.28 -1.60
N VAL A 106 -17.55 -1.33 -0.80
CA VAL A 106 -18.34 -0.17 -1.26
C VAL A 106 -17.65 1.11 -0.83
N LEU A 107 -17.30 2.02 -1.75
CA LEU A 107 -16.58 3.23 -1.33
C LEU A 107 -16.79 4.51 -2.11
N GLU A 108 -17.16 5.54 -1.35
CA GLU A 108 -16.50 6.84 -1.37
C GLU A 108 -15.39 6.82 -0.30
N LEU A 109 -14.14 6.51 -0.65
CA LEU A 109 -12.98 6.70 0.24
C LEU A 109 -12.36 8.06 -0.06
N ASP A 110 -12.24 8.93 0.95
CA ASP A 110 -11.37 10.10 0.85
C ASP A 110 -9.91 9.69 1.06
N VAL A 111 -9.23 9.35 -0.02
CA VAL A 111 -7.80 9.01 -0.03
C VAL A 111 -6.94 10.17 0.49
N ASN A 112 -7.35 11.42 0.24
CA ASN A 112 -6.61 12.58 0.73
C ASN A 112 -6.69 12.69 2.25
N SER A 113 -7.82 12.31 2.85
CA SER A 113 -7.94 12.23 4.32
C SER A 113 -7.05 11.13 4.91
N ILE A 114 -6.90 9.99 4.22
CA ILE A 114 -6.00 8.90 4.64
C ILE A 114 -4.55 9.41 4.63
N LEU A 115 -4.10 10.00 3.52
CA LEU A 115 -2.73 10.50 3.38
C LEU A 115 -2.40 11.59 4.39
N ARG A 116 -3.35 12.50 4.68
CA ARG A 116 -3.21 13.51 5.75
C ARG A 116 -3.05 12.89 7.14
N SER A 117 -3.75 11.79 7.41
CA SER A 117 -3.66 11.09 8.70
C SER A 117 -2.41 10.22 8.82
N CYS A 118 -1.82 9.81 7.69
CA CYS A 118 -0.68 8.91 7.61
C CYS A 118 0.52 9.56 6.88
N PRO A 119 1.20 10.55 7.49
CA PRO A 119 2.27 11.31 6.81
C PRO A 119 3.53 10.50 6.51
N ASN A 120 3.78 9.42 7.25
CA ASN A 120 4.98 8.58 7.10
C ASN A 120 4.74 7.34 6.22
N LEU A 121 3.63 7.34 5.48
CA LEU A 121 3.24 6.21 4.65
C LEU A 121 4.17 6.10 3.44
N VAL A 122 4.75 4.91 3.28
CA VAL A 122 5.63 4.54 2.17
C VAL A 122 4.86 3.73 1.13
N GLU A 123 3.84 2.99 1.57
CA GLU A 123 2.99 2.17 0.71
C GLU A 123 1.52 2.25 1.12
N LEU A 124 0.64 2.48 0.13
CA LEU A 124 -0.81 2.43 0.28
C LEU A 124 -1.40 1.44 -0.73
N SER A 125 -2.08 0.41 -0.22
CA SER A 125 -2.83 -0.56 -1.02
C SER A 125 -4.32 -0.41 -0.77
N LEU A 126 -5.10 -0.15 -1.82
CA LEU A 126 -6.56 -0.02 -1.74
C LEU A 126 -7.19 -1.10 -2.63
N SER A 127 -8.20 -1.80 -2.10
CA SER A 127 -8.92 -2.86 -2.81
C SER A 127 -10.42 -2.61 -2.70
N THR A 128 -11.07 -2.49 -3.85
CA THR A 128 -12.52 -2.31 -4.01
C THR A 128 -13.10 -3.44 -4.86
N ASP A 129 -14.42 -3.43 -5.10
CA ASP A 129 -15.08 -4.38 -6.01
C ASP A 129 -14.71 -4.17 -7.49
N MET A 130 -14.23 -2.98 -7.86
CA MET A 130 -13.81 -2.67 -9.24
C MET A 130 -12.30 -2.73 -9.46
N MET A 131 -11.48 -2.47 -8.45
CA MET A 131 -10.05 -2.37 -8.67
C MET A 131 -9.23 -2.64 -7.41
N ASP A 132 -8.00 -3.12 -7.63
CA ASP A 132 -6.94 -3.12 -6.61
C ASP A 132 -5.83 -2.19 -7.10
N ILE A 133 -5.41 -1.26 -6.24
CA ILE A 133 -4.35 -0.29 -6.55
C ILE A 133 -3.30 -0.31 -5.46
N GLN A 134 -2.03 -0.30 -5.84
CA GLN A 134 -0.89 -0.14 -4.95
C GLN A 134 -0.10 1.11 -5.35
N LEU A 135 0.03 2.03 -4.40
CA LEU A 135 0.78 3.28 -4.48
C LEU A 135 2.07 3.12 -3.68
N VAL A 136 3.20 3.43 -4.31
CA VAL A 136 4.49 3.57 -3.61
C VAL A 136 4.79 5.06 -3.50
N LEU A 137 4.87 5.54 -2.27
CA LEU A 137 5.00 6.94 -1.89
C LEU A 137 6.45 7.33 -1.53
N ASP A 138 7.39 6.37 -1.63
CA ASP A 138 8.82 6.48 -1.32
C ASP A 138 9.62 7.44 -2.24
N GLN A 139 8.93 8.32 -2.96
CA GLN A 139 9.53 9.16 -3.98
C GLN A 139 9.23 10.61 -3.65
N SER A 140 10.26 11.34 -3.22
CA SER A 140 10.33 12.79 -2.96
C SER A 140 9.19 13.47 -2.17
N HIS A 141 9.58 14.36 -1.25
CA HIS A 141 8.67 15.27 -0.53
C HIS A 141 7.72 16.06 -1.47
N GLU A 142 8.13 16.27 -2.72
CA GLU A 142 7.35 16.93 -3.77
C GLU A 142 6.10 16.14 -4.16
N ILE A 143 6.16 14.81 -4.18
CA ILE A 143 5.02 13.95 -4.47
C ILE A 143 4.06 13.93 -3.29
N GLN A 144 4.54 13.90 -2.04
CA GLN A 144 3.66 14.03 -0.87
C GLN A 144 2.92 15.38 -0.82
N GLN A 145 3.56 16.47 -1.25
CA GLN A 145 2.91 17.78 -1.35
C GLN A 145 1.92 17.84 -2.53
N SER A 146 2.28 17.32 -3.71
CA SER A 146 1.35 17.23 -4.85
C SER A 146 0.22 16.23 -4.61
N LEU A 147 0.41 15.29 -3.68
CA LEU A 147 -0.60 14.30 -3.31
C LEU A 147 -1.82 14.88 -2.61
N SER A 148 -1.72 16.11 -2.11
CA SER A 148 -2.84 16.83 -1.48
C SER A 148 -3.94 17.24 -2.47
N GLU A 149 -3.68 17.19 -3.77
CA GLU A 149 -4.61 17.63 -4.84
C GLU A 149 -5.16 16.47 -5.70
N PHE A 150 -4.84 15.20 -5.42
CA PHE A 150 -5.33 14.10 -6.26
C PHE A 150 -6.81 13.79 -6.02
N SER A 151 -7.56 13.71 -7.12
CA SER A 151 -8.83 12.99 -7.15
C SER A 151 -8.57 11.53 -7.57
N LEU A 152 -8.49 10.62 -6.61
CA LEU A 152 -8.46 9.18 -6.89
C LEU A 152 -9.88 8.62 -6.79
N ASP A 153 -10.57 8.52 -7.92
CA ASP A 153 -11.87 7.86 -7.97
C ASP A 153 -11.69 6.37 -8.32
N LEU A 154 -11.84 5.52 -7.31
CA LEU A 154 -11.74 4.07 -7.47
C LEU A 154 -13.01 3.43 -8.06
N ASN A 155 -14.00 4.23 -8.42
CA ASN A 155 -15.23 3.81 -9.10
C ASN A 155 -15.25 4.19 -10.60
N ASP A 156 -14.32 5.02 -11.05
CA ASP A 156 -14.22 5.46 -12.45
C ASP A 156 -12.89 5.04 -13.08
N ILE A 157 -12.91 3.87 -13.74
CA ILE A 157 -11.78 3.31 -14.49
C ILE A 157 -11.30 4.28 -15.58
N THR A 158 -12.21 5.01 -16.21
CA THR A 158 -11.90 5.92 -17.30
C THR A 158 -11.14 7.15 -16.78
N SER A 159 -11.61 7.75 -15.69
CA SER A 159 -10.92 8.87 -15.02
C SER A 159 -9.54 8.46 -14.50
N LEU A 160 -9.46 7.31 -13.82
CA LEU A 160 -8.17 6.79 -13.34
C LEU A 160 -7.19 6.55 -14.49
N SER A 161 -7.61 5.87 -15.54
CA SER A 161 -6.77 5.56 -16.70
C SER A 161 -6.26 6.83 -17.39
N ARG A 162 -7.07 7.88 -17.46
CA ARG A 162 -6.66 9.19 -17.99
C ARG A 162 -5.55 9.80 -17.13
N SER A 163 -5.71 9.80 -15.81
CA SER A 163 -4.69 10.29 -14.87
C SER A 163 -3.39 9.49 -14.95
N LEU A 164 -3.48 8.16 -15.14
CA LEU A 164 -2.30 7.30 -15.30
C LEU A 164 -1.62 7.41 -16.66
N SER A 165 -2.34 7.88 -17.69
CA SER A 165 -1.78 8.15 -19.02
C SER A 165 -0.95 9.42 -19.06
N ASP A 166 -1.16 10.34 -18.11
CA ASP A 166 -0.48 11.62 -18.05
C ASP A 166 0.85 11.50 -17.27
N GLY A 167 1.97 11.62 -17.99
CA GLY A 167 3.31 11.57 -17.39
C GLY A 167 3.65 12.76 -16.49
N SER A 168 2.91 13.87 -16.58
CA SER A 168 3.05 15.02 -15.69
C SER A 168 2.34 14.81 -14.34
N ASN A 169 1.30 13.98 -14.33
CA ASN A 169 0.53 13.65 -13.15
C ASN A 169 1.35 12.82 -12.16
N SER A 170 1.45 13.22 -10.88
CA SER A 170 2.25 12.45 -9.91
C SER A 170 1.64 11.09 -9.57
N LEU A 171 0.33 10.92 -9.72
CA LEU A 171 -0.34 9.63 -9.55
C LEU A 171 0.22 8.59 -10.52
N SER A 172 0.44 8.98 -11.79
CA SER A 172 1.01 8.06 -12.77
C SER A 172 2.37 7.54 -12.28
N LYS A 173 3.18 8.37 -11.62
CA LYS A 173 4.48 7.97 -11.06
C LYS A 173 4.34 7.11 -9.79
N CYS A 174 3.31 7.27 -8.99
CA CYS A 174 3.15 6.54 -7.71
C CYS A 174 2.57 5.14 -7.88
N VAL A 175 1.67 4.93 -8.85
CA VAL A 175 0.98 3.65 -9.01
C VAL A 175 1.93 2.59 -9.56
N ARG A 176 2.08 1.50 -8.81
CA ARG A 176 2.94 0.36 -9.19
C ARG A 176 2.16 -0.83 -9.67
N ARG A 177 1.08 -1.15 -8.97
CA ARG A 177 0.21 -2.26 -9.30
C ARG A 177 -1.20 -1.76 -9.47
N LEU A 178 -1.84 -2.22 -10.54
CA LEU A 178 -3.24 -1.97 -10.82
C LEU A 178 -3.89 -3.26 -11.28
N ARG A 179 -4.96 -3.68 -10.61
CA ARG A 179 -5.89 -4.70 -11.08
C ARG A 179 -7.23 -4.05 -11.34
N VAL A 180 -7.83 -4.32 -12.49
CA VAL A 180 -9.13 -3.77 -12.90
C VAL A 180 -10.14 -4.88 -13.15
N ARG A 181 -11.34 -4.69 -12.63
CA ARG A 181 -12.53 -5.53 -12.76
C ARG A 181 -13.69 -4.62 -13.17
N PRO A 182 -13.91 -4.38 -14.47
CA PRO A 182 -14.92 -3.44 -14.94
C PRO A 182 -16.29 -3.70 -14.31
N ALA A 183 -16.86 -2.68 -13.65
CA ALA A 183 -17.99 -2.79 -12.72
C ALA A 183 -19.21 -3.50 -13.31
N ASN A 184 -19.48 -3.22 -14.57
CA ASN A 184 -20.69 -3.67 -15.24
C ASN A 184 -20.63 -5.13 -15.67
N CYS A 185 -19.48 -5.79 -15.53
CA CYS A 185 -19.27 -7.15 -16.00
C CYS A 185 -19.56 -8.23 -14.95
N TRP A 186 -19.78 -7.85 -13.69
CA TRP A 186 -19.93 -8.78 -12.56
C TRP A 186 -21.17 -8.53 -11.67
N LEU A 187 -21.94 -7.47 -11.96
CA LEU A 187 -23.18 -7.15 -11.24
C LEU A 187 -24.38 -7.83 -11.92
N VAL A 188 -25.40 -8.18 -11.10
CA VAL A 188 -26.58 -9.05 -11.42
C VAL A 188 -27.56 -8.46 -12.46
N ARG A 189 -27.14 -7.49 -13.29
CA ARG A 189 -27.94 -6.96 -14.42
C ARG A 189 -27.22 -7.30 -15.72
N PRO A 190 -27.90 -7.41 -16.87
CA PRO A 190 -27.23 -7.73 -18.12
C PRO A 190 -26.10 -6.72 -18.31
N ALA A 191 -24.88 -7.23 -18.21
CA ALA A 191 -23.67 -6.43 -18.30
C ALA A 191 -23.77 -5.59 -19.55
N ASN A 192 -23.71 -4.25 -19.42
CA ASN A 192 -23.59 -3.43 -20.62
C ASN A 192 -22.20 -3.66 -21.18
N LEU A 193 -22.09 -4.67 -22.04
CA LEU A 193 -20.84 -5.11 -22.64
C LEU A 193 -20.13 -3.95 -23.31
N SER A 194 -20.89 -2.99 -23.89
CA SER A 194 -20.32 -1.79 -24.50
C SER A 194 -19.54 -0.90 -23.50
N THR A 195 -20.02 -0.77 -22.26
CA THR A 195 -19.32 0.00 -21.23
C THR A 195 -18.06 -0.73 -20.75
N CYS A 196 -18.16 -2.05 -20.59
CA CYS A 196 -17.01 -2.88 -20.22
C CYS A 196 -15.93 -2.87 -21.32
N GLU A 197 -16.34 -2.86 -22.60
CA GLU A 197 -15.42 -2.67 -23.73
C GLU A 197 -14.77 -1.29 -23.72
N ALA A 198 -15.52 -0.24 -23.42
CA ALA A 198 -14.98 1.11 -23.29
C ALA A 198 -13.92 1.19 -22.18
N ASP A 199 -14.18 0.59 -21.01
CA ASP A 199 -13.21 0.51 -19.90
C ASP A 199 -11.94 -0.26 -20.31
N VAL A 200 -12.11 -1.38 -21.00
CA VAL A 200 -11.00 -2.21 -21.50
C VAL A 200 -10.15 -1.46 -22.53
N ASN A 201 -10.78 -0.78 -23.49
CA ASN A 201 -10.08 0.06 -24.47
C ASN A 201 -9.31 1.19 -23.78
N THR A 202 -9.93 1.83 -22.79
CA THR A 202 -9.31 2.90 -22.00
C THR A 202 -8.08 2.41 -21.23
N CYS A 203 -8.13 1.19 -20.69
CA CYS A 203 -6.96 0.54 -20.09
C CYS A 203 -5.83 0.28 -21.11
N LEU A 204 -6.14 -0.11 -22.34
CA LEU A 204 -5.14 -0.30 -23.40
C LEU A 204 -4.47 1.02 -23.79
N ASP A 205 -5.25 2.08 -23.95
CA ASP A 205 -4.74 3.42 -24.25
C ASP A 205 -3.83 3.93 -23.13
N MET A 206 -4.17 3.63 -21.88
CA MET A 206 -3.34 3.95 -20.72
C MET A 206 -2.02 3.16 -20.73
N LEU A 207 -2.05 1.85 -20.98
CA LEU A 207 -0.83 1.03 -21.02
C LEU A 207 0.15 1.48 -22.12
N ALA A 208 -0.36 2.03 -23.22
CA ALA A 208 0.45 2.57 -24.32
C ALA A 208 1.20 3.85 -23.94
N LYS A 209 0.68 4.64 -23.00
CA LYS A 209 1.24 5.94 -22.60
C LYS A 209 1.97 5.89 -21.27
N ASN A 210 1.46 5.11 -20.33
CA ASN A 210 2.04 4.96 -19.02
C ASN A 210 3.40 4.25 -19.11
N GLN A 211 4.37 4.69 -18.32
CA GLN A 211 5.71 4.11 -18.30
C GLN A 211 6.16 3.66 -16.91
N SER A 212 5.35 3.86 -15.87
CA SER A 212 5.70 3.63 -14.46
C SER A 212 5.11 2.34 -13.88
N LEU A 213 3.96 1.90 -14.42
CA LEU A 213 3.21 0.76 -13.93
C LEU A 213 3.98 -0.54 -14.17
N SER A 214 4.33 -1.24 -13.08
CA SER A 214 5.11 -2.48 -13.12
C SER A 214 4.24 -3.73 -13.14
N TYR A 215 3.00 -3.65 -12.68
CA TYR A 215 2.03 -4.73 -12.73
C TYR A 215 0.66 -4.21 -13.15
N PHE A 216 0.07 -4.86 -14.15
CA PHE A 216 -1.30 -4.65 -14.57
C PHE A 216 -2.02 -5.99 -14.68
N GLU A 217 -3.24 -6.06 -14.16
CA GLU A 217 -4.14 -7.19 -14.41
C GLU A 217 -5.53 -6.68 -14.76
N VAL A 218 -6.15 -7.28 -15.77
CA VAL A 218 -7.55 -7.03 -16.10
C VAL A 218 -8.34 -8.33 -16.08
N ILE A 219 -9.49 -8.30 -15.40
CA ILE A 219 -10.41 -9.42 -15.31
C ILE A 219 -11.69 -9.04 -16.04
N VAL A 220 -11.99 -9.73 -17.14
CA VAL A 220 -13.12 -9.45 -18.03
C VAL A 220 -14.02 -10.69 -18.21
N PRO A 221 -15.25 -10.53 -18.70
CA PRO A 221 -16.07 -11.66 -19.12
C PRO A 221 -15.48 -12.41 -20.31
N GLY A 222 -15.93 -13.65 -20.50
CA GLY A 222 -15.52 -14.52 -21.59
C GLY A 222 -15.72 -13.90 -22.99
N GLU A 223 -16.74 -13.08 -23.16
CA GLU A 223 -17.09 -12.37 -24.40
C GLU A 223 -15.96 -11.44 -24.89
N LEU A 224 -15.16 -10.92 -23.95
CA LEU A 224 -14.06 -9.99 -24.24
C LEU A 224 -12.70 -10.68 -24.37
N LYS A 225 -12.65 -12.01 -24.42
CA LYS A 225 -11.40 -12.79 -24.57
C LYS A 225 -10.57 -12.39 -25.79
N ARG A 226 -11.20 -11.81 -26.83
CA ARG A 226 -10.52 -11.26 -28.01
C ARG A 226 -9.43 -10.23 -27.70
N TYR A 227 -9.54 -9.52 -26.57
CA TYR A 227 -8.58 -8.49 -26.14
C TYR A 227 -7.27 -9.04 -25.57
N MET A 228 -7.20 -10.35 -25.28
CA MET A 228 -6.00 -10.96 -24.68
C MET A 228 -4.71 -10.65 -25.46
N GLY A 229 -4.78 -10.71 -26.80
CA GLY A 229 -3.62 -10.40 -27.66
C GLY A 229 -3.15 -8.95 -27.51
N SER A 230 -4.09 -8.01 -27.42
CA SER A 230 -3.82 -6.58 -27.26
C SER A 230 -3.16 -6.24 -25.93
N PHE A 231 -3.48 -6.94 -24.83
CA PHE A 231 -2.78 -6.74 -23.56
C PHE A 231 -1.39 -7.37 -23.54
N ARG A 232 -1.23 -8.54 -24.17
CA ARG A 232 0.02 -9.29 -24.17
C ARG A 232 1.19 -8.50 -24.78
N GLN A 233 0.93 -7.60 -25.74
CA GLN A 233 1.96 -6.78 -26.36
C GLN A 233 2.67 -5.81 -25.38
N PHE A 234 2.02 -5.50 -24.24
CA PHE A 234 2.57 -4.64 -23.21
C PHE A 234 3.33 -5.41 -22.12
N HIS A 235 3.28 -6.75 -22.16
CA HIS A 235 4.02 -7.58 -21.21
C HIS A 235 5.53 -7.50 -21.48
N LEU A 236 6.32 -7.47 -20.41
CA LEU A 236 7.78 -7.35 -20.40
C LEU A 236 8.35 -6.05 -20.96
N GLN A 237 7.50 -5.07 -21.28
CA GLN A 237 7.98 -3.74 -21.64
C GLN A 237 8.71 -3.09 -20.45
N PRO A 238 9.82 -2.38 -20.69
CA PRO A 238 10.56 -1.72 -19.62
C PRO A 238 9.73 -0.58 -19.01
N THR A 239 9.79 -0.45 -17.69
CA THR A 239 9.25 0.72 -17.00
C THR A 239 10.35 1.77 -16.75
N LEU A 240 9.96 3.05 -16.72
CA LEU A 240 10.80 4.18 -16.31
C LEU A 240 11.25 4.08 -14.87
N HIS A 241 10.60 3.23 -14.05
CA HIS A 241 10.94 3.13 -12.66
C HIS A 241 12.16 2.28 -12.44
N THR A 242 13.09 2.90 -11.73
CA THR A 242 14.45 2.47 -11.59
C THR A 242 14.59 1.88 -10.20
N LEU A 243 14.94 0.60 -10.11
CA LEU A 243 15.54 0.12 -8.86
C LEU A 243 16.94 0.71 -8.84
N ASN A 244 17.27 1.41 -7.74
CA ASN A 244 18.66 1.63 -7.39
C ASN A 244 19.38 0.29 -7.51
N LEU A 245 20.53 0.27 -8.20
CA LEU A 245 21.31 -0.95 -8.37
C LEU A 245 21.46 -1.66 -6.99
N PRO A 246 21.16 -2.97 -6.87
CA PRO A 246 21.31 -3.70 -5.62
C PRO A 246 22.69 -3.47 -5.02
N LEU A 247 22.79 -3.45 -3.69
CA LEU A 247 24.07 -3.21 -3.02
C LEU A 247 25.13 -4.22 -3.48
N GLU A 248 24.73 -5.46 -3.68
CA GLU A 248 25.56 -6.56 -4.20
C GLU A 248 26.09 -6.25 -5.60
N SER A 249 25.25 -5.69 -6.48
CA SER A 249 25.65 -5.27 -7.83
C SER A 249 26.57 -4.05 -7.81
N LYS A 250 26.33 -3.10 -6.89
CA LYS A 250 27.23 -1.95 -6.67
C LYS A 250 28.59 -2.42 -6.16
N LEU A 251 28.61 -3.33 -5.18
CA LEU A 251 29.81 -3.91 -4.61
C LEU A 251 30.58 -4.76 -5.63
N ALA A 252 29.88 -5.54 -6.47
CA ALA A 252 30.51 -6.31 -7.54
C ALA A 252 31.18 -5.40 -8.58
N LEU A 253 30.54 -4.29 -8.98
CA LEU A 253 31.14 -3.32 -9.90
C LEU A 253 32.35 -2.61 -9.27
N ILE A 254 32.23 -2.14 -8.01
CA ILE A 254 33.36 -1.56 -7.26
C ILE A 254 34.48 -2.59 -7.17
N SER A 255 34.18 -3.84 -6.80
CA SER A 255 35.17 -4.91 -6.69
C SER A 255 35.85 -5.17 -8.04
N ALA A 256 35.15 -5.20 -9.17
CA ALA A 256 35.76 -5.38 -10.49
C ALA A 256 36.66 -4.20 -10.90
N VAL A 257 36.28 -2.96 -10.56
CA VAL A 257 37.06 -1.75 -10.85
C VAL A 257 38.33 -1.67 -9.99
N TYR A 258 38.26 -2.09 -8.72
CA TYR A 258 39.37 -1.99 -7.76
C TYR A 258 40.13 -3.31 -7.50
N ALA A 259 39.65 -4.46 -7.95
CA ALA A 259 40.33 -5.76 -7.81
C ALA A 259 41.77 -5.77 -8.37
N PRO A 260 42.07 -5.10 -9.50
CA PRO A 260 43.43 -5.10 -10.05
C PRO A 260 44.43 -4.27 -9.24
N MET A 261 43.96 -3.45 -8.29
CA MET A 261 44.82 -2.65 -7.41
C MET A 261 45.48 -3.51 -6.32
N ILE A 262 44.89 -4.64 -5.93
CA ILE A 262 45.39 -5.50 -4.84
C ILE A 262 46.41 -6.53 -5.37
N THR A 263 46.26 -7.00 -6.61
CA THR A 263 47.16 -7.99 -7.22
C THR A 263 48.32 -7.39 -8.02
N ALA A 264 48.37 -6.06 -8.21
CA ALA A 264 49.46 -5.40 -8.93
C ALA A 264 50.79 -5.29 -8.16
N GLN A 265 50.88 -5.82 -6.94
CA GLN A 265 52.15 -5.96 -6.21
C GLN A 265 52.91 -7.26 -6.50
N ALA A 266 52.32 -8.20 -7.25
CA ALA A 266 53.01 -9.40 -7.69
C ALA A 266 52.76 -9.65 -9.18
N VAL A 267 53.85 -9.70 -9.95
CA VAL A 267 53.96 -10.14 -11.34
C VAL A 267 53.74 -9.05 -12.40
N ASN A 268 54.86 -8.45 -12.81
CA ASN A 268 55.01 -7.83 -14.11
C ASN A 268 54.99 -8.89 -15.23
N ILE A 269 54.62 -8.44 -16.43
CA ILE A 269 54.84 -9.02 -17.77
C ILE A 269 53.81 -10.06 -18.26
N ALA A 270 52.73 -9.58 -18.88
CA ALA A 270 52.29 -9.91 -20.26
C ALA A 270 50.83 -9.46 -20.47
N ALA A 271 50.52 -8.93 -21.65
CA ALA A 271 49.21 -8.40 -22.08
C ALA A 271 48.73 -7.16 -21.32
N ARG A 272 49.37 -6.02 -21.61
CA ARG A 272 48.83 -4.69 -21.30
C ARG A 272 47.69 -4.36 -22.29
N GLU A 273 46.59 -5.11 -22.23
CA GLU A 273 45.30 -4.52 -22.55
C GLU A 273 44.97 -3.62 -21.36
N ARG A 274 45.25 -2.32 -21.50
CA ARG A 274 44.80 -1.32 -20.53
C ARG A 274 43.29 -1.41 -20.48
N SER A 275 42.73 -2.10 -19.48
CA SER A 275 41.30 -2.07 -19.26
C SER A 275 40.93 -0.60 -18.96
N SER A 276 40.08 -0.01 -19.79
CA SER A 276 39.57 1.36 -19.63
C SER A 276 38.78 1.57 -18.33
N LEU A 277 38.61 0.52 -17.53
CA LEU A 277 37.92 0.51 -16.24
C LEU A 277 38.78 1.09 -15.10
N HIS A 278 40.11 1.11 -15.22
CA HIS A 278 41.00 1.64 -14.18
C HIS A 278 40.98 3.17 -14.02
N GLU A 279 40.34 3.89 -14.94
CA GLU A 279 40.24 5.36 -14.92
C GLU A 279 38.92 5.86 -14.33
N LEU A 280 38.02 4.97 -13.90
CA LEU A 280 36.76 5.35 -13.28
C LEU A 280 37.02 5.92 -11.88
N SER A 281 36.94 7.25 -11.77
CA SER A 281 37.00 7.93 -10.47
C SER A 281 35.78 7.59 -9.62
N GLN A 282 35.89 7.81 -8.30
CA GLN A 282 34.76 7.65 -7.39
C GLN A 282 33.54 8.52 -7.81
N ASP A 283 33.79 9.72 -8.33
CA ASP A 283 32.73 10.60 -8.87
C ASP A 283 32.05 9.98 -10.11
N MET A 284 32.83 9.35 -11.01
CA MET A 284 32.28 8.63 -12.16
C MET A 284 31.49 7.40 -11.74
N LEU A 285 31.93 6.65 -10.73
CA LEU A 285 31.18 5.52 -10.18
C LEU A 285 29.89 5.96 -9.50
N CYS A 286 29.91 7.06 -8.76
CA CYS A 286 28.70 7.65 -8.20
C CYS A 286 27.72 8.07 -9.30
N LYS A 287 28.20 8.69 -10.39
CA LYS A 287 27.39 9.04 -11.56
C LYS A 287 26.87 7.80 -12.28
N ILE A 288 27.69 6.75 -12.41
CA ILE A 288 27.28 5.48 -12.99
C ILE A 288 26.19 4.86 -12.12
N PHE A 289 26.34 4.77 -10.79
CA PHE A 289 25.28 4.21 -9.94
C PHE A 289 24.02 5.08 -9.87
N ALA A 290 24.16 6.39 -10.03
CA ALA A 290 23.01 7.29 -10.18
C ALA A 290 22.28 7.08 -11.51
N CYS A 291 22.99 6.70 -12.58
CA CYS A 291 22.45 6.48 -13.92
C CYS A 291 22.16 5.00 -14.26
N ALA A 292 22.74 4.06 -13.51
CA ALA A 292 22.66 2.64 -13.74
C ALA A 292 21.36 2.16 -13.10
N ILE A 293 20.37 2.18 -13.97
CA ILE A 293 18.96 2.00 -13.70
C ILE A 293 18.61 0.61 -14.23
N TRP A 294 18.06 -0.27 -13.38
CA TRP A 294 17.48 -1.52 -13.88
C TRP A 294 16.00 -1.28 -14.17
N PRO A 295 15.55 -1.28 -15.45
CA PRO A 295 14.13 -1.18 -15.75
C PRO A 295 13.41 -2.42 -15.23
N ILE A 296 12.41 -2.23 -14.37
CA ILE A 296 11.52 -3.32 -14.00
C ILE A 296 10.68 -3.67 -15.23
N SER A 297 10.73 -4.93 -15.67
CA SER A 297 9.86 -5.42 -16.73
C SER A 297 8.40 -5.44 -16.27
N ARG A 298 7.53 -4.77 -17.03
CA ARG A 298 6.10 -4.72 -16.76
C ARG A 298 5.47 -6.11 -16.85
N GLN A 299 4.74 -6.51 -15.81
CA GLN A 299 3.92 -7.70 -15.81
C GLN A 299 2.50 -7.33 -16.20
N VAL A 300 1.95 -7.98 -17.24
CA VAL A 300 0.59 -7.72 -17.73
C VAL A 300 -0.15 -9.04 -17.77
N PHE A 301 -1.22 -9.13 -17.00
CA PHE A 301 -2.06 -10.31 -16.90
C PHE A 301 -3.46 -10.01 -17.43
N PHE A 302 -4.03 -10.99 -18.12
CA PHE A 302 -5.37 -10.93 -18.66
C PHE A 302 -6.11 -12.18 -18.21
N GLN A 303 -7.23 -12.01 -17.52
CA GLN A 303 -8.08 -13.10 -17.07
C GLN A 303 -9.46 -12.94 -17.69
N SER A 304 -9.94 -14.00 -18.35
CA SER A 304 -11.35 -14.13 -18.73
C SER A 304 -12.04 -15.05 -17.73
N GLN A 305 -13.13 -14.61 -17.09
CA GLN A 305 -13.97 -15.50 -16.29
C GLN A 305 -15.34 -15.66 -16.95
N HIS A 306 -15.92 -16.85 -16.81
CA HIS A 306 -17.30 -17.11 -17.22
C HIS A 306 -18.25 -16.54 -16.16
N VAL A 307 -19.13 -15.63 -16.57
CA VAL A 307 -20.22 -15.15 -15.73
C VAL A 307 -21.27 -16.25 -15.68
N PHE A 308 -21.39 -16.95 -14.55
CA PHE A 308 -22.51 -17.86 -14.33
C PHE A 308 -23.75 -17.01 -14.05
N PHE A 309 -24.67 -16.95 -15.01
CA PHE A 309 -26.04 -16.54 -14.74
C PHE A 309 -26.72 -17.68 -13.99
N GLY A 310 -26.83 -17.54 -12.66
CA GLY A 310 -27.71 -18.34 -11.82
C GLY A 310 -29.09 -17.71 -11.73
#